data_AF-A0A951M5H4-F1
#
_entry.id   AF-A0A951M5H4-F1
#
_cell.length_a   1.000
_cell.length_b   1.000
_cell.length_c   1.000
_cell.angle_alpha   90.00
_cell.angle_beta   90.00
_cell.angle_gamma   90.00
#
_symmetry.space_group_name_H-M   'P 1'
#
loop_
_entity.id
_entity.type
_entity.pdbx_description
1 polymer ?
#
loop_
_entity_poly.entity_id
_entity_poly.type
_entity_poly.pdbx_seq_one_letter_code
_entity_poly.pdbx_strand_id
1 'polypeptide(L)'
;MRKERHHPSLCAAALALALILPRAGAHADPSAPFHGVWEACQSGKGEPACHYFILEQKEERICGLWHYSADARDFEGRLIAETQGLSGRVTYNCGTPGAETSIACSGQAVPFAPSEWMKTDRPLLICAGRIFELGARDRSCADIGKSAGLPKLSSFTQPISGRDREWMNACLNDPTYPPPKLRR
;
A
#
# COMPACT_ATOMS: atom_id res chain seq x y z
N MET A 1 -63.35 46.72 8.37
CA MET A 1 -63.10 46.02 9.65
C MET A 1 -63.23 44.52 9.44
N ARG A 2 -62.32 43.75 10.05
CA ARG A 2 -62.07 42.30 9.90
C ARG A 2 -63.24 41.38 10.29
N LYS A 3 -63.32 40.20 9.64
CA LYS A 3 -63.51 38.82 10.18
C LYS A 3 -63.78 37.88 8.98
N GLU A 4 -62.83 37.07 8.47
CA GLU A 4 -62.22 35.83 8.98
C GLU A 4 -63.18 34.62 9.15
N ARG A 5 -62.71 33.46 8.61
CA ARG A 5 -63.06 32.03 8.86
C ARG A 5 -64.06 31.39 7.86
N HIS A 6 -63.88 30.20 7.27
CA HIS A 6 -62.94 29.08 7.41
C HIS A 6 -62.90 28.24 6.10
N HIS A 7 -61.74 27.73 5.70
CA HIS A 7 -61.60 26.58 4.77
C HIS A 7 -60.96 25.42 5.55
N PRO A 8 -61.47 24.18 5.46
CA PRO A 8 -60.84 23.03 6.10
C PRO A 8 -59.63 22.54 5.27
N SER A 9 -58.49 22.45 5.95
CA SER A 9 -57.29 21.74 5.53
C SER A 9 -57.57 20.24 5.36
N LEU A 10 -57.31 19.71 4.17
CA LEU A 10 -57.06 18.29 3.98
C LEU A 10 -55.56 18.03 4.20
N CYS A 11 -55.24 17.40 5.33
CA CYS A 11 -53.93 16.80 5.59
C CYS A 11 -53.71 15.61 4.64
N ALA A 12 -52.82 15.76 3.66
CA ALA A 12 -52.24 14.62 2.96
C ALA A 12 -50.95 14.20 3.68
N ALA A 13 -51.02 13.08 4.41
CA ALA A 13 -49.87 12.46 5.03
C ALA A 13 -48.99 11.81 3.94
N ALA A 14 -47.78 12.32 3.73
CA ALA A 14 -46.78 11.69 2.88
C ALA A 14 -46.01 10.63 3.69
N LEU A 15 -46.25 9.35 3.40
CA LEU A 15 -45.37 8.27 3.86
C LEU A 15 -44.04 8.35 3.10
N ALA A 16 -42.98 8.76 3.79
CA ALA A 16 -41.61 8.63 3.29
C ALA A 16 -41.14 7.18 3.52
N LEU A 17 -41.08 6.37 2.45
CA LEU A 17 -40.37 5.10 2.47
C LEU A 17 -38.87 5.37 2.64
N ALA A 18 -38.33 5.00 3.81
CA ALA A 18 -36.89 4.96 4.04
C ALA A 18 -36.29 3.80 3.21
N LEU A 19 -35.67 4.14 2.08
CA LEU A 19 -34.84 3.23 1.31
C LEU A 19 -33.57 2.94 2.13
N ILE A 20 -33.52 1.78 2.76
CA ILE A 20 -32.30 1.23 3.34
C ILE A 20 -31.38 0.86 2.18
N LEU A 21 -30.50 1.79 1.78
CA LEU A 21 -29.38 1.47 0.90
C LEU A 21 -28.41 0.56 1.67
N PRO A 22 -28.07 -0.62 1.14
CA PRO A 22 -27.00 -1.42 1.73
C PRO A 22 -25.71 -0.60 1.66
N ARG A 23 -25.07 -0.43 2.82
CA ARG A 23 -23.74 0.16 2.93
C ARG A 23 -22.79 -0.74 2.16
N ALA A 24 -22.39 -0.31 0.96
CA ALA A 24 -21.36 -0.99 0.19
C ALA A 24 -20.10 -1.09 1.06
N GLY A 25 -19.77 -2.30 1.49
CA GLY A 25 -18.44 -2.59 1.99
C GLY A 25 -17.45 -2.24 0.89
N ALA A 26 -16.32 -1.63 1.24
CA ALA A 26 -15.27 -1.31 0.30
C ALA A 26 -14.86 -2.59 -0.45
N HIS A 27 -15.28 -2.71 -1.71
CA HIS A 27 -14.79 -3.75 -2.60
C HIS A 27 -13.34 -3.41 -2.91
N ALA A 28 -12.41 -4.28 -2.49
CA ALA A 28 -11.03 -4.21 -2.94
C ALA A 28 -11.03 -4.21 -4.47
N ASP A 29 -10.44 -3.18 -5.08
CA ASP A 29 -10.38 -3.04 -6.53
C ASP A 29 -9.51 -4.18 -7.10
N PRO A 30 -10.08 -5.11 -7.90
CA PRO A 30 -9.30 -6.19 -8.50
C PRO A 30 -8.22 -5.69 -9.47
N SER A 31 -8.22 -4.40 -9.84
CA SER A 31 -7.20 -3.78 -10.70
C SER A 31 -5.88 -3.44 -9.98
N ALA A 32 -5.85 -3.48 -8.64
CA ALA A 32 -4.69 -3.11 -7.83
C ALA A 32 -4.10 -4.33 -7.08
N PRO A 33 -3.42 -5.27 -7.78
CA PRO A 33 -2.94 -6.51 -7.17
C PRO A 33 -2.00 -6.28 -5.97
N PHE A 34 -1.23 -5.20 -6.00
CA PHE A 34 -0.31 -4.81 -4.93
C PHE A 34 -0.96 -3.96 -3.83
N HIS A 35 -2.29 -3.77 -3.80
CA HIS A 35 -2.94 -3.15 -2.64
C HIS A 35 -3.11 -4.13 -1.49
N GLY A 36 -2.54 -3.83 -0.31
CA GLY A 36 -2.77 -4.57 0.94
C GLY A 36 -1.53 -4.74 1.81
N VAL A 37 -1.59 -5.74 2.70
CA VAL A 37 -0.50 -6.11 3.60
C VAL A 37 -0.10 -7.54 3.37
N TRP A 38 1.21 -7.81 3.33
CA TRP A 38 1.77 -9.15 3.26
C TRP A 38 2.78 -9.33 4.38
N GLU A 39 2.69 -10.41 5.14
CA GLU A 39 3.54 -10.63 6.30
C GLU A 39 3.85 -12.11 6.53
N ALA A 40 5.08 -12.41 6.91
CA ALA A 40 5.42 -13.66 7.57
C ALA A 40 6.32 -13.37 8.79
N CYS A 41 5.98 -13.95 9.92
CA CYS A 41 6.80 -13.92 11.12
C CYS A 41 7.39 -15.30 11.41
N GLN A 42 8.66 -15.32 11.81
CA GLN A 42 9.32 -16.52 12.32
C GLN A 42 9.57 -16.34 13.81
N SER A 43 9.14 -17.32 14.61
CA SER A 43 9.44 -17.35 16.04
C SER A 43 10.77 -18.09 16.24
N GLY A 44 11.86 -17.36 16.45
CA GLY A 44 13.18 -17.93 16.74
C GLY A 44 13.76 -17.34 18.01
N LYS A 45 14.14 -18.19 18.99
CA LYS A 45 14.82 -17.78 20.24
C LYS A 45 14.11 -16.70 21.09
N GLY A 46 12.77 -16.68 21.09
CA GLY A 46 11.98 -15.94 22.10
C GLY A 46 11.31 -14.66 21.61
N GLU A 47 11.70 -14.09 20.46
CA GLU A 47 11.05 -12.91 19.87
C GLU A 47 10.64 -13.21 18.41
N PRO A 48 9.47 -12.76 17.94
CA PRO A 48 9.06 -12.92 16.56
C PRO A 48 9.85 -11.98 15.64
N ALA A 49 10.56 -12.54 14.66
CA ALA A 49 11.15 -11.76 13.56
C ALA A 49 10.14 -11.70 12.41
N CYS A 50 9.60 -10.50 12.15
CA CYS A 50 8.57 -10.31 11.14
C CYS A 50 9.14 -9.62 9.90
N HIS A 51 8.73 -10.11 8.73
CA HIS A 51 8.93 -9.43 7.46
C HIS A 51 7.57 -9.10 6.89
N TYR A 52 7.33 -7.81 6.60
CA TYR A 52 6.11 -7.39 5.95
C TYR A 52 6.30 -6.27 4.92
N PHE A 53 5.33 -6.22 4.01
CA PHE A 53 5.05 -5.08 3.14
C PHE A 53 3.66 -4.53 3.42
N ILE A 54 3.55 -3.20 3.40
CA ILE A 54 2.27 -2.49 3.36
C ILE A 54 2.29 -1.67 2.08
N LEU A 55 1.50 -2.06 1.10
CA LEU A 55 1.56 -1.49 -0.24
C LEU A 55 0.22 -0.91 -0.64
N GLU A 56 0.29 0.23 -1.30
CA GLU A 56 -0.81 0.87 -1.98
C GLU A 56 -0.47 0.98 -3.46
N GLN A 57 -1.48 0.87 -4.32
CA GLN A 57 -1.29 0.94 -5.76
C GLN A 57 -2.31 1.89 -6.38
N LYS A 58 -1.83 2.74 -7.28
CA LYS A 58 -2.65 3.58 -8.16
C LYS A 58 -2.09 3.46 -9.57
N GLU A 59 -2.90 2.96 -10.49
CA GLU A 59 -2.48 2.67 -11.87
C GLU A 59 -1.23 1.76 -11.87
N GLU A 60 -0.16 2.15 -12.54
CA GLU A 60 1.11 1.40 -12.63
C GLU A 60 2.06 1.69 -11.47
N ARG A 61 1.69 2.59 -10.53
CA ARG A 61 2.55 3.01 -9.43
C ARG A 61 2.17 2.33 -8.12
N ILE A 62 3.18 1.86 -7.42
CA ILE A 62 3.10 1.31 -6.07
C ILE A 62 3.89 2.21 -5.14
N CYS A 63 3.29 2.56 -4.01
CA CYS A 63 3.96 3.23 -2.90
C CYS A 63 3.71 2.43 -1.64
N GLY A 64 4.73 2.21 -0.83
CA GLY A 64 4.54 1.36 0.34
C GLY A 64 5.67 1.41 1.35
N LEU A 65 5.44 0.67 2.42
CA LEU A 65 6.36 0.46 3.52
C LEU A 65 6.89 -0.96 3.47
N TRP A 66 8.13 -1.11 3.88
CA TRP A 66 8.78 -2.40 4.06
C TRP A 66 9.35 -2.49 5.47
N HIS A 67 9.39 -3.69 6.01
CA HIS A 67 9.97 -3.97 7.30
C HIS A 67 10.55 -5.38 7.33
N TYR A 68 11.72 -5.56 7.92
CA TYR A 68 12.22 -6.86 8.34
C TYR A 68 13.00 -6.75 9.65
N SER A 69 12.95 -7.80 10.46
CA SER A 69 13.79 -7.93 11.65
C SER A 69 14.96 -8.87 11.37
N ALA A 70 16.18 -8.47 11.74
CA ALA A 70 17.37 -9.31 11.70
C ALA A 70 18.29 -8.99 12.90
N ASP A 71 18.86 -10.02 13.53
CA ASP A 71 19.78 -9.89 14.66
C ASP A 71 19.27 -8.98 15.80
N ALA A 72 17.99 -9.14 16.17
CA ALA A 72 17.30 -8.32 17.18
C ALA A 72 17.25 -6.82 16.86
N ARG A 73 17.32 -6.46 15.57
CA ARG A 73 17.15 -5.11 15.06
C ARG A 73 16.05 -5.08 14.03
N ASP A 74 15.25 -4.02 14.09
CA ASP A 74 14.25 -3.73 13.08
C ASP A 74 14.81 -2.79 12.02
N PHE A 75 14.53 -3.15 10.78
CA PHE A 75 14.84 -2.36 9.61
C PHE A 75 13.53 -2.06 8.92
N GLU A 76 13.27 -0.78 8.71
CA GLU A 76 12.02 -0.32 8.11
C GLU A 76 12.30 0.81 7.14
N GLY A 77 11.35 1.03 6.24
CA GLY A 77 11.46 2.14 5.32
C GLY A 77 10.32 2.23 4.34
N ARG A 78 10.57 2.99 3.27
CA ARG A 78 9.61 3.28 2.21
C ARG A 78 10.14 2.77 0.89
N LEU A 79 9.23 2.43 -0.01
CA LEU A 79 9.55 2.04 -1.37
C LEU A 79 8.60 2.67 -2.39
N ILE A 80 9.13 2.87 -3.59
CA ILE A 80 8.37 3.18 -4.79
C ILE A 80 8.65 2.06 -5.78
N ALA A 81 7.59 1.53 -6.36
CA ALA A 81 7.66 0.48 -7.36
C ALA A 81 6.74 0.78 -8.54
N GLU A 82 7.03 0.14 -9.66
CA GLU A 82 6.20 0.14 -10.85
C GLU A 82 5.66 -1.27 -11.09
N THR A 83 4.49 -1.39 -11.70
CA THR A 83 3.85 -2.68 -11.94
C THR A 83 3.28 -2.86 -13.33
N GLN A 84 3.34 -4.11 -13.78
CA GLN A 84 2.62 -4.62 -14.93
C GLN A 84 1.91 -5.93 -14.52
N GLY A 85 0.61 -5.83 -14.26
CA GLY A 85 -0.20 -6.96 -13.78
C GLY A 85 0.29 -7.46 -12.43
N LEU A 86 0.68 -8.74 -12.33
CA LEU A 86 1.15 -9.34 -11.08
C LEU A 86 2.66 -9.16 -10.84
N SER A 87 3.37 -8.55 -11.78
CA SER A 87 4.81 -8.27 -11.66
C SER A 87 5.02 -6.82 -11.24
N GLY A 88 5.92 -6.62 -10.29
CA GLY A 88 6.33 -5.31 -9.80
C GLY A 88 7.85 -5.17 -9.82
N ARG A 89 8.33 -3.93 -9.75
CA ARG A 89 9.76 -3.62 -9.69
C ARG A 89 9.96 -2.44 -8.77
N VAL A 90 10.63 -2.65 -7.64
CA VAL A 90 11.04 -1.57 -6.75
C VAL A 90 12.14 -0.79 -7.44
N THR A 91 11.83 0.46 -7.78
CA THR A 91 12.72 1.39 -8.47
C THR A 91 13.49 2.26 -7.48
N TYR A 92 12.87 2.54 -6.33
CA TYR A 92 13.45 3.36 -5.27
C TYR A 92 13.08 2.82 -3.89
N ASN A 93 14.03 2.87 -2.96
CA ASN A 93 13.77 2.62 -1.54
C ASN A 93 14.64 3.52 -0.65
N CYS A 94 14.15 3.76 0.56
CA CYS A 94 14.90 4.35 1.67
C CYS A 94 14.52 3.60 2.94
N GLY A 95 15.29 3.77 4.02
CA GLY A 95 14.97 3.18 5.32
C GLY A 95 16.16 3.15 6.25
N THR A 96 16.03 2.46 7.39
CA THR A 96 17.11 2.28 8.35
C THR A 96 18.37 1.77 7.64
N PRO A 97 19.49 2.53 7.66
CA PRO A 97 20.70 2.10 6.98
C PRO A 97 21.18 0.73 7.45
N GLY A 98 21.41 -0.17 6.49
CA GLY A 98 21.64 -1.59 6.72
C GLY A 98 21.90 -2.35 5.42
N ALA A 99 21.49 -3.62 5.37
CA ALA A 99 21.68 -4.46 4.19
C ALA A 99 20.78 -4.04 3.00
N GLU A 100 19.55 -3.58 3.28
CA GLU A 100 18.58 -3.21 2.25
C GLU A 100 18.72 -1.79 1.72
N THR A 101 19.25 -0.85 2.51
CA THR A 101 19.44 0.56 2.12
C THR A 101 20.69 1.17 2.74
N SER A 102 21.31 2.12 2.03
CA SER A 102 22.33 3.02 2.59
C SER A 102 21.80 4.43 2.88
N ILE A 103 20.53 4.69 2.54
CA ILE A 103 19.90 6.01 2.62
C ILE A 103 18.69 5.95 3.57
N ALA A 104 18.73 6.77 4.61
CA ALA A 104 17.61 6.99 5.52
C ALA A 104 16.48 7.78 4.83
N CYS A 105 15.22 7.49 5.19
CA CYS A 105 14.08 8.23 4.64
C CYS A 105 14.05 9.68 5.16
N SER A 106 13.95 10.65 4.26
CA SER A 106 13.96 12.10 4.55
C SER A 106 12.70 12.63 5.26
N GLY A 107 11.71 11.78 5.58
CA GLY A 107 10.45 12.19 6.21
C GLY A 107 9.47 12.93 5.28
N GLN A 108 9.97 13.81 4.40
CA GLN A 108 9.21 14.68 3.48
C GLN A 108 9.50 14.35 2.00
N ALA A 109 9.42 13.08 1.61
CA ALA A 109 9.89 12.66 0.29
C ALA A 109 8.92 12.96 -0.90
N VAL A 110 8.11 14.02 -0.79
CA VAL A 110 7.25 14.54 -1.87
C VAL A 110 7.34 16.08 -1.88
N PRO A 111 7.67 16.73 -3.01
CA PRO A 111 7.88 16.14 -4.33
C PRO A 111 9.12 15.23 -4.37
N PHE A 112 9.08 14.20 -5.21
CA PHE A 112 10.15 13.21 -5.31
C PHE A 112 11.50 13.86 -5.64
N ALA A 113 12.50 13.62 -4.79
CA ALA A 113 13.87 14.09 -4.98
C ALA A 113 14.84 12.90 -5.05
N PRO A 114 15.44 12.57 -6.22
CA PRO A 114 16.26 11.36 -6.39
C PRO A 114 17.40 11.19 -5.38
N SER A 115 17.95 12.29 -4.84
CA SER A 115 19.04 12.26 -3.84
C SER A 115 18.61 11.70 -2.47
N GLU A 116 17.32 11.65 -2.18
CA GLU A 116 16.77 11.15 -0.92
C GLU A 116 16.43 9.65 -0.98
N TRP A 117 16.71 9.01 -2.12
CA TRP A 117 16.33 7.64 -2.41
C TRP A 117 17.51 6.84 -2.90
N MET A 118 17.59 5.58 -2.46
CA MET A 118 18.46 4.61 -3.10
C MET A 118 17.75 4.08 -4.35
N LYS A 119 18.42 4.16 -5.50
CA LYS A 119 17.93 3.53 -6.73
C LYS A 119 18.17 2.02 -6.66
N THR A 120 17.16 1.24 -7.01
CA THR A 120 17.22 -0.21 -6.97
C THR A 120 16.50 -0.83 -8.18
N ASP A 121 16.56 -2.15 -8.27
CA ASP A 121 15.91 -2.92 -9.33
C ASP A 121 15.39 -4.26 -8.79
N ARG A 122 14.74 -4.23 -7.62
CA ARG A 122 14.28 -5.43 -6.92
C ARG A 122 12.93 -5.89 -7.49
N PRO A 123 12.83 -7.09 -8.07
CA PRO A 123 11.57 -7.56 -8.62
C PRO A 123 10.62 -8.01 -7.50
N LEU A 124 9.35 -7.63 -7.64
CA LEU A 124 8.23 -8.14 -6.84
C LEU A 124 7.33 -8.99 -7.73
N LEU A 125 6.74 -10.04 -7.18
CA LEU A 125 5.79 -10.87 -7.90
C LEU A 125 4.69 -11.38 -6.98
N ILE A 126 3.45 -11.32 -7.46
CA ILE A 126 2.30 -11.91 -6.76
C ILE A 126 1.95 -13.25 -7.40
N CYS A 127 1.98 -14.31 -6.61
CA CYS A 127 1.58 -15.66 -7.01
C CYS A 127 0.72 -16.29 -5.92
N ALA A 128 -0.45 -16.82 -6.30
CA ALA A 128 -1.37 -17.51 -5.39
C ALA A 128 -1.64 -16.74 -4.08
N GLY A 129 -1.84 -15.41 -4.17
CA GLY A 129 -2.14 -14.57 -3.00
C GLY A 129 -0.95 -14.27 -2.08
N ARG A 130 0.28 -14.58 -2.51
CA ARG A 130 1.51 -14.27 -1.78
C ARG A 130 2.38 -13.32 -2.59
N ILE A 131 3.12 -12.45 -1.93
CA ILE A 131 4.13 -11.60 -2.55
C ILE A 131 5.52 -12.22 -2.38
N PHE A 132 6.33 -12.09 -3.41
CA PHE A 132 7.70 -12.58 -3.47
C PHE A 132 8.61 -11.43 -3.85
N GLU A 133 9.69 -11.26 -3.08
CA GLU A 133 10.88 -10.55 -3.55
C GLU A 133 11.74 -11.57 -4.30
N LEU A 134 11.92 -11.35 -5.59
CA LEU A 134 12.61 -12.31 -6.44
C LEU A 134 14.13 -12.08 -6.43
N GLY A 135 14.88 -13.16 -6.35
CA GLY A 135 16.32 -13.13 -6.61
C GLY A 135 16.62 -13.11 -8.11
N ALA A 136 17.91 -13.07 -8.46
CA ALA A 136 18.36 -13.01 -9.87
C ALA A 136 17.89 -14.17 -10.76
N ARG A 137 17.35 -15.26 -10.19
CA ARG A 137 16.97 -16.49 -10.91
C ARG A 137 15.47 -16.75 -10.95
N ASP A 138 14.67 -16.12 -10.09
CA ASP A 138 13.24 -16.36 -10.04
C ASP A 138 12.55 -15.41 -11.03
N ARG A 139 11.81 -15.95 -12.01
CA ARG A 139 11.24 -15.13 -13.10
C ARG A 139 9.73 -15.27 -13.31
N SER A 140 9.11 -16.31 -12.76
CA SER A 140 7.68 -16.56 -12.92
C SER A 140 7.08 -17.33 -11.76
N CYS A 141 5.75 -17.35 -11.64
CA CYS A 141 5.05 -18.16 -10.64
C CYS A 141 5.36 -19.66 -10.74
N ALA A 142 5.78 -20.14 -11.92
CA ALA A 142 6.17 -21.53 -12.10
C ALA A 142 7.57 -21.82 -11.51
N ASP A 143 8.48 -20.83 -11.52
CA ASP A 143 9.87 -21.00 -11.11
C ASP A 143 10.08 -20.91 -9.59
N ILE A 144 9.18 -20.22 -8.89
CA ILE A 144 9.26 -19.95 -7.44
C ILE A 144 9.27 -21.23 -6.58
N GLY A 145 8.83 -22.36 -7.13
CA GLY A 145 8.94 -23.67 -6.48
C GLY A 145 8.30 -23.70 -5.08
N LYS A 146 9.11 -24.00 -4.05
CA LYS A 146 8.70 -24.07 -2.63
C LYS A 146 9.03 -22.81 -1.82
N SER A 147 9.50 -21.73 -2.44
CA SER A 147 9.87 -20.52 -1.72
C SER A 147 8.69 -19.99 -0.90
N ALA A 148 8.95 -19.61 0.34
CA ALA A 148 7.93 -19.05 1.23
C ALA A 148 7.78 -17.55 0.95
N GLY A 149 6.96 -17.19 -0.04
CA GLY A 149 6.53 -15.80 -0.21
C GLY A 149 5.72 -15.33 0.99
N LEU A 150 5.56 -14.02 1.17
CA LEU A 150 4.77 -13.48 2.27
C LEU A 150 3.28 -13.60 1.92
N PRO A 151 2.43 -14.26 2.73
CA PRO A 151 1.00 -14.33 2.49
C PRO A 151 0.32 -12.96 2.66
N LYS A 152 -0.69 -12.68 1.86
CA LYS A 152 -1.55 -11.50 2.05
C LYS A 152 -2.38 -11.67 3.33
N LEU A 153 -2.39 -10.66 4.18
CA LEU A 153 -3.19 -10.63 5.39
C LEU A 153 -4.57 -10.00 5.15
N SER A 154 -5.58 -10.54 5.83
CA SER A 154 -6.92 -9.93 5.91
C SER A 154 -7.00 -8.81 6.97
N SER A 155 -6.08 -8.82 7.93
CA SER A 155 -6.00 -7.85 9.01
C SER A 155 -4.55 -7.67 9.43
N PHE A 156 -4.12 -6.43 9.64
CA PHE A 156 -2.80 -6.08 10.14
C PHE A 156 -2.96 -5.31 11.45
N THR A 157 -2.21 -5.71 12.47
CA THR A 157 -2.39 -5.21 13.84
C THR A 157 -1.50 -4.03 14.17
N GLN A 158 -0.39 -3.83 13.45
CA GLN A 158 0.53 -2.74 13.73
C GLN A 158 0.00 -1.41 13.16
N PRO A 159 0.07 -0.31 13.93
CA PRO A 159 -0.41 0.97 13.46
C PRO A 159 0.55 1.57 12.42
N ILE A 160 0.03 1.94 11.25
CA ILE A 160 0.77 2.77 10.30
C ILE A 160 0.85 4.20 10.86
N SER A 161 2.03 4.81 10.90
CA SER A 161 2.15 6.18 11.39
C SER A 161 1.34 7.16 10.53
N GLY A 162 0.84 8.26 11.10
CA GLY A 162 0.12 9.29 10.33
C GLY A 162 0.99 9.85 9.19
N ARG A 163 2.28 10.06 9.49
CA ARG A 163 3.29 10.51 8.52
C ARG A 163 3.45 9.55 7.34
N ASP A 164 3.43 8.24 7.59
CA ASP A 164 3.58 7.26 6.51
C ASP A 164 2.32 7.12 5.66
N ARG A 165 1.14 7.26 6.26
CA ARG A 165 -0.13 7.32 5.49
C ARG A 165 -0.16 8.55 4.59
N GLU A 166 0.17 9.71 5.14
CA GLU A 166 0.27 10.96 4.40
C GLU A 166 1.29 10.83 3.26
N TRP A 167 2.46 10.26 3.55
CA TRP A 167 3.48 10.02 2.54
C TRP A 167 3.02 9.05 1.44
N MET A 168 2.43 7.90 1.77
CA MET A 168 1.95 6.94 0.75
C MET A 168 0.93 7.60 -0.17
N ASN A 169 -0.02 8.36 0.39
CA ASN A 169 -1.00 9.10 -0.40
C ASN A 169 -0.34 10.19 -1.27
N ALA A 170 0.59 10.96 -0.72
CA ALA A 170 1.32 11.97 -1.48
C ALA A 170 2.16 11.34 -2.61
N CYS A 171 2.79 10.20 -2.33
CA CYS A 171 3.56 9.42 -3.29
C CYS A 171 2.67 8.98 -4.45
N LEU A 172 1.53 8.34 -4.20
CA LEU A 172 0.62 7.87 -5.27
C LEU A 172 0.11 8.99 -6.18
N ASN A 173 0.07 10.22 -5.66
CA ASN A 173 -0.46 11.39 -6.37
C ASN A 173 0.64 12.36 -6.84
N ASP A 174 1.92 12.05 -6.67
CA ASP A 174 3.01 12.93 -7.05
C ASP A 174 3.17 12.97 -8.59
N PRO A 175 2.85 14.10 -9.24
CA PRO A 175 2.91 14.22 -10.69
C PRO A 175 4.35 14.33 -11.22
N THR A 176 5.33 14.51 -10.34
CA THR A 176 6.75 14.64 -10.71
C THR A 176 7.44 13.28 -10.91
N TYR A 177 6.73 12.18 -10.64
CA TYR A 177 7.20 10.82 -10.81
C TYR A 177 6.48 10.11 -11.97
N PRO A 178 7.17 9.25 -12.75
CA PRO A 178 8.59 8.95 -12.65
C PRO A 178 9.43 10.19 -13.02
N PRO A 179 10.59 10.42 -12.37
CA PRO A 179 11.45 11.53 -12.75
C PRO A 179 11.75 11.43 -14.25
N PRO A 180 11.80 12.55 -14.99
CA PRO A 180 12.15 12.53 -16.41
C PRO A 180 13.39 11.69 -16.63
N LYS A 181 13.37 10.78 -17.60
CA LYS A 181 14.54 9.96 -17.94
C LYS A 181 15.71 10.90 -18.23
N LEU A 182 16.62 11.07 -17.27
CA LEU A 182 17.88 11.78 -17.48
C LEU A 182 18.60 11.00 -18.57
N ARG A 183 18.63 11.56 -19.79
CA ARG A 183 19.37 10.99 -20.91
C ARG A 183 20.82 10.86 -20.45
N ARG A 184 21.31 9.62 -20.34
CA ARG A 184 22.75 9.34 -20.26
C ARG A 184 23.35 9.54 -21.63
#